data_AF-A0A944JEM4-F1
#
_entry.id   AF-A0A944JEM4-F1
#
_cell.length_a   1.000
_cell.length_b   1.000
_cell.length_c   1.000
_cell.angle_alpha   90.00
_cell.angle_beta   90.00
_cell.angle_gamma   90.00
#
_symmetry.space_group_name_H-M   'P 1'
#
loop_
_entity.id
_entity.type
_entity.pdbx_description
1 polymer ?
#
loop_
_entity_poly.entity_id
_entity_poly.type
_entity_poly.pdbx_seq_one_letter_code
_entity_poly.pdbx_strand_id
1 'polypeptide(L)'
;MWPTYVEGARLFREAWIAGVRRHFPGEPKAGYVTPWDDTPQWEREAAGAVYEQVRQFVAVSGGRTSRLSREQRGRFVAICWTAQMFKHFDDPKPGYVADWADLPVWRQESDADIFDAIEKALG
;
A
#
# COMPACT_ATOMS: atom_id res chain seq x y z
N MET A 1 6.62 19.54 7.81
CA MET A 1 5.18 19.38 8.11
C MET A 1 4.79 18.04 7.52
N TRP A 2 4.20 17.15 8.32
CA TRP A 2 3.84 15.79 7.87
C TRP A 2 2.59 15.84 6.98
N PRO A 3 2.42 14.93 6.01
CA PRO A 3 1.20 14.88 5.21
C PRO A 3 -0.04 14.77 6.09
N THR A 4 -1.10 15.49 5.72
CA THR A 4 -2.43 15.28 6.29
C THR A 4 -2.94 13.87 5.95
N TYR A 5 -3.98 13.39 6.64
CA TYR A 5 -4.56 12.06 6.35
C TYR A 5 -4.93 11.88 4.87
N VAL A 6 -5.51 12.92 4.25
CA VAL A 6 -5.89 12.90 2.83
C VAL A 6 -4.67 12.85 1.91
N GLU A 7 -3.64 13.64 2.20
CA GLU A 7 -2.39 13.62 1.44
C GLU A 7 -1.66 12.28 1.58
N GLY A 8 -1.69 11.67 2.77
CA GLY A 8 -1.12 10.35 3.03
C GLY A 8 -1.86 9.21 2.30
N ALA A 9 -3.19 9.22 2.34
CA ALA A 9 -4.02 8.29 1.57
C ALA A 9 -3.77 8.41 0.06
N ARG A 10 -3.65 9.65 -0.43
CA ARG A 10 -3.31 9.93 -1.83
C ARG A 10 -1.91 9.44 -2.19
N LEU A 11 -0.92 9.65 -1.32
CA LEU A 11 0.45 9.15 -1.51
C LEU A 11 0.46 7.62 -1.63
N PHE A 12 -0.24 6.90 -0.75
CA PHE A 12 -0.38 5.45 -0.85
C PHE A 12 -0.94 5.05 -2.22
N ARG A 13 -2.03 5.70 -2.65
CA ARG A 13 -2.70 5.38 -3.91
C ARG A 13 -1.79 5.64 -5.11
N GLU A 14 -1.10 6.77 -5.14
CA GLU A 14 -0.19 7.14 -6.22
C GLU A 14 1.03 6.21 -6.27
N ALA A 15 1.56 5.80 -5.11
CA ALA A 15 2.64 4.81 -5.03
C ALA A 15 2.21 3.44 -5.55
N TRP A 16 1.00 2.99 -5.22
CA TRP A 16 0.41 1.78 -5.81
C TRP A 16 0.34 1.89 -7.35
N ILE A 17 -0.20 2.98 -7.89
CA ILE A 17 -0.33 3.17 -9.35
C ILE A 17 1.05 3.12 -10.03
N ALA A 18 2.04 3.80 -9.43
CA ALA A 18 3.40 3.79 -9.92
C ALA A 18 4.01 2.38 -9.89
N GLY A 19 3.82 1.63 -8.79
CA GLY A 19 4.24 0.24 -8.66
C GLY A 19 3.60 -0.67 -9.70
N VAL A 20 2.27 -0.58 -9.88
CA VAL A 20 1.55 -1.34 -10.91
C VAL A 20 2.10 -1.04 -12.30
N ARG A 21 2.26 0.23 -12.67
CA ARG A 21 2.79 0.61 -13.99
C ARG A 21 4.22 0.11 -14.21
N ARG A 22 5.00 -0.05 -13.14
CA ARG A 22 6.39 -0.49 -13.21
C ARG A 22 6.52 -2.00 -13.29
N HIS A 23 5.71 -2.74 -12.54
CA HIS A 23 5.94 -4.17 -12.29
C HIS A 23 4.88 -5.08 -12.90
N PHE A 24 3.67 -4.58 -13.19
CA PHE A 24 2.59 -5.41 -13.71
C PHE A 24 2.94 -5.91 -15.12
N PRO A 25 2.83 -7.22 -15.39
CA PRO A 25 3.11 -7.75 -16.72
C PRO A 25 1.99 -7.37 -17.70
N GLY A 26 2.32 -6.57 -18.70
CA GLY A 26 1.39 -6.13 -19.74
C GLY A 26 0.54 -4.94 -19.32
N GLU A 27 -0.66 -4.83 -19.91
CA GLU A 27 -1.54 -3.68 -19.68
C GLU A 27 -2.31 -3.83 -18.35
N PRO A 28 -2.17 -2.88 -17.39
CA PRO A 28 -2.91 -2.93 -16.13
C PRO A 28 -4.43 -2.83 -16.33
N LYS A 29 -5.18 -3.50 -15.46
CA LYS A 29 -6.64 -3.30 -15.39
C LYS A 29 -6.92 -1.84 -15.01
N ALA A 30 -7.95 -1.23 -15.60
CA ALA A 30 -8.37 0.14 -15.30
C ALA A 30 -8.48 0.41 -13.78
N GLY A 31 -9.11 -0.51 -13.04
CA GLY A 31 -9.24 -0.41 -11.59
C GLY A 31 -7.92 -0.35 -10.81
N TYR A 32 -6.83 -0.93 -11.33
CA TYR A 32 -5.52 -0.84 -10.66
C TYR A 32 -4.92 0.57 -10.78
N VAL A 33 -5.25 1.30 -11.84
CA VAL A 33 -4.64 2.59 -12.18
C VAL A 33 -5.64 3.75 -12.12
N THR A 34 -6.83 3.56 -11.54
CA THR A 34 -7.82 4.60 -11.31
C THR A 34 -7.20 5.80 -10.56
N PRO A 35 -7.28 7.03 -11.09
CA PRO A 35 -6.75 8.22 -10.42
C PRO A 35 -7.37 8.44 -9.04
N TRP A 36 -6.70 9.22 -8.20
CA TRP A 36 -7.17 9.55 -6.85
C TRP A 36 -8.59 10.11 -6.86
N ASP A 37 -8.90 11.06 -7.76
CA ASP A 37 -10.19 11.75 -7.79
C ASP A 37 -11.35 10.81 -8.15
N ASP A 38 -11.08 9.70 -8.83
CA ASP A 38 -12.04 8.65 -9.20
C ASP A 38 -11.97 7.42 -8.29
N THR A 39 -11.07 7.40 -7.30
CA THR A 39 -10.88 6.24 -6.41
C THR A 39 -12.11 6.11 -5.48
N PRO A 40 -12.72 4.91 -5.33
CA PRO A 40 -13.87 4.71 -4.45
C PRO A 40 -13.58 5.05 -2.98
N GLN A 41 -14.59 5.53 -2.25
CA GLN A 41 -14.44 6.00 -0.87
C GLN A 41 -13.84 4.94 0.07
N TRP A 42 -14.29 3.69 0.01
CA TRP A 42 -13.75 2.60 0.83
C TRP A 42 -12.26 2.37 0.59
N GLU A 43 -11.80 2.54 -0.65
CA GLU A 43 -10.40 2.36 -1.05
C GLU A 43 -9.54 3.52 -0.55
N ARG A 44 -10.08 4.76 -0.55
CA ARG A 44 -9.42 5.92 0.07
C ARG A 44 -9.24 5.76 1.57
N GLU A 45 -10.25 5.24 2.26
CA GLU A 45 -10.19 4.95 3.70
C GLU A 45 -9.17 3.85 4.01
N ALA A 46 -9.16 2.77 3.23
CA ALA A 46 -8.17 1.70 3.35
C ALA A 46 -6.75 2.23 3.11
N ALA A 47 -6.54 2.99 2.03
CA ALA A 47 -5.26 3.62 1.70
C ALA A 47 -4.76 4.53 2.84
N GLY A 48 -5.63 5.36 3.39
CA GLY A 48 -5.29 6.23 4.52
C GLY A 48 -4.97 5.45 5.80
N ALA A 49 -5.68 4.35 6.07
CA ALA A 49 -5.40 3.48 7.21
C ALA A 49 -4.03 2.80 7.09
N VAL A 50 -3.70 2.26 5.90
CA VAL A 50 -2.39 1.62 5.66
C VAL A 50 -1.27 2.66 5.70
N TYR A 51 -1.48 3.86 5.12
CA TYR A 51 -0.53 4.97 5.24
C TYR A 51 -0.20 5.26 6.71
N GLU A 52 -1.22 5.40 7.56
CA GLU A 52 -1.03 5.72 8.97
C GLU A 52 -0.30 4.61 9.72
N GLN A 53 -0.58 3.35 9.39
CA GLN A 53 0.10 2.20 10.00
C GLN A 53 1.60 2.18 9.64
N VAL A 54 1.95 2.43 8.37
CA VAL A 54 3.36 2.56 7.95
C VAL A 54 4.01 3.75 8.64
N ARG A 55 3.36 4.91 8.64
CA ARG A 55 3.86 6.13 9.28
C ARG A 55 4.15 5.93 10.77
N GLN A 56 3.20 5.34 11.49
CA GLN A 56 3.37 5.02 12.90
C GLN A 56 4.50 4.02 13.11
N PHE A 57 4.58 2.96 12.30
CA PHE A 57 5.63 1.95 12.38
C PHE A 57 7.03 2.55 12.20
N VAL A 58 7.21 3.42 11.19
CA VAL A 58 8.46 4.16 11.00
C VAL A 58 8.78 5.02 12.23
N ALA A 59 7.81 5.78 12.73
CA ALA A 59 7.99 6.68 13.88
C ALA A 59 8.38 5.93 15.16
N VAL A 60 7.66 4.87 15.54
CA VAL A 60 7.94 4.11 16.77
C VAL A 60 9.23 3.31 16.69
N SER A 61 9.70 2.99 15.48
CA SER A 61 11.01 2.37 15.26
C SER A 61 12.19 3.34 15.43
N GLY A 62 11.91 4.64 15.59
CA GLY A 62 12.93 5.69 15.56
C GLY A 62 13.57 5.85 14.19
N GLY A 63 12.80 5.66 13.11
CA GLY A 63 13.27 5.82 11.72
C GLY A 63 14.25 4.74 11.24
N ARG A 64 14.24 3.55 11.85
CA ARG A 64 15.21 2.47 11.55
C ARG A 64 14.69 1.42 10.55
N THR A 65 13.51 1.63 10.01
CA THR A 65 12.84 0.74 9.04
C THR A 65 13.61 0.58 7.73
N SER A 66 14.50 1.51 7.39
CA SER A 66 15.48 1.37 6.29
C SER A 66 16.40 0.15 6.40
N ARG A 67 16.54 -0.44 7.60
CA ARG A 67 17.30 -1.69 7.83
C ARG A 67 16.53 -2.96 7.52
N LEU A 68 15.21 -2.88 7.36
CA LEU A 68 14.39 -4.03 6.98
C LEU A 68 14.73 -4.45 5.55
N SER A 69 14.51 -5.72 5.21
CA SER A 69 14.54 -6.14 3.82
C SER A 69 13.35 -5.56 3.06
N ARG A 70 13.48 -5.47 1.74
CA ARG A 70 12.38 -5.03 0.87
C ARG A 70 11.14 -5.93 1.02
N GLU A 71 11.36 -7.24 1.14
CA GLU A 71 10.31 -8.22 1.41
C GLU A 71 9.61 -7.98 2.75
N GLN A 72 10.34 -7.65 3.82
CA GLN A 72 9.75 -7.33 5.13
C GLN A 72 8.85 -6.09 5.05
N ARG A 73 9.26 -5.07 4.30
CA ARG A 73 8.47 -3.85 4.09
C ARG A 73 7.22 -4.11 3.26
N GLY A 74 7.34 -4.86 2.16
CA GLY A 74 6.19 -5.28 1.35
C GLY A 74 5.20 -6.12 2.14
N ARG A 75 5.68 -7.11 2.93
CA ARG A 75 4.82 -7.92 3.82
C ARG A 75 4.03 -7.10 4.81
N PHE A 76 4.65 -6.08 5.38
CA PHE A 76 3.96 -5.17 6.30
C PHE A 76 2.78 -4.49 5.62
N VAL A 77 2.99 -3.90 4.43
CA VAL A 77 1.91 -3.27 3.65
C VAL A 77 0.83 -4.28 3.26
N ALA A 78 1.20 -5.48 2.81
CA ALA A 78 0.26 -6.53 2.42
C ALA A 78 -0.64 -6.96 3.60
N ILE A 79 -0.09 -7.14 4.81
CA ILE A 79 -0.87 -7.48 6.01
C ILE A 79 -1.83 -6.34 6.37
N CYS A 80 -1.33 -5.11 6.37
CA CYS A 80 -2.12 -3.91 6.64
C CYS A 80 -3.30 -3.78 5.68
N TRP A 81 -3.06 -4.00 4.39
CA TRP A 81 -4.08 -3.97 3.34
C TRP A 81 -5.11 -5.08 3.52
N THR A 82 -4.68 -6.32 3.73
CA THR A 82 -5.56 -7.48 3.96
C THR A 82 -6.51 -7.23 5.14
N ALA A 83 -6.03 -6.63 6.23
CA ALA A 83 -6.89 -6.24 7.35
C ALA A 83 -7.97 -5.21 6.92
N GLN A 84 -7.65 -4.28 6.01
CA GLN A 84 -8.67 -3.37 5.47
C GLN A 84 -9.66 -4.10 4.56
N MET A 85 -9.24 -5.12 3.81
CA MET A 85 -10.16 -5.91 2.99
C MET A 85 -11.22 -6.60 3.85
N PHE A 86 -10.82 -7.22 4.96
CA PHE A 86 -11.76 -7.82 5.92
C PHE A 86 -12.65 -6.79 6.65
N LYS A 87 -12.17 -5.55 6.84
CA LYS A 87 -12.97 -4.48 7.42
C LYS A 87 -14.08 -4.00 6.47
N HIS A 88 -13.79 -3.93 5.18
CA HIS A 88 -14.68 -3.31 4.18
C HIS A 88 -15.56 -4.30 3.42
N PHE A 89 -15.22 -5.59 3.45
CA PHE A 89 -15.96 -6.64 2.76
C PHE A 89 -16.16 -7.86 3.66
N ASP A 90 -17.41 -8.31 3.80
CA ASP A 90 -17.75 -9.54 4.54
C ASP A 90 -17.20 -10.80 3.84
N ASP A 91 -17.18 -10.80 2.50
CA ASP A 91 -16.64 -11.87 1.65
C ASP A 91 -15.68 -11.28 0.60
N PRO A 92 -14.41 -10.98 0.99
CA PRO A 92 -13.44 -10.40 0.08
C PRO A 92 -12.99 -11.43 -0.97
N LYS A 93 -12.72 -10.96 -2.18
CA LYS A 93 -12.18 -11.82 -3.25
C LYS A 93 -10.87 -12.48 -2.77
N PRO A 94 -10.61 -13.77 -3.10
CA PRO A 94 -9.39 -14.45 -2.66
C PRO A 94 -8.11 -13.69 -3.02
N GLY A 95 -8.04 -13.07 -4.20
CA GLY A 95 -6.88 -12.27 -4.63
C GLY A 95 -6.69 -10.94 -3.88
N TYR A 96 -7.63 -10.53 -3.02
CA TYR A 96 -7.49 -9.36 -2.14
C TYR A 96 -6.86 -9.73 -0.80
N VAL A 97 -6.98 -11.00 -0.38
CA VAL A 97 -6.58 -11.49 0.95
C VAL A 97 -5.61 -12.67 0.85
N ALA A 98 -4.99 -12.88 -0.31
CA ALA A 98 -3.98 -13.91 -0.51
C ALA A 98 -2.79 -13.68 0.42
N ASP A 99 -2.26 -14.75 1.01
CA ASP A 99 -1.05 -14.68 1.83
C ASP A 99 0.15 -14.30 0.96
N TRP A 100 1.21 -13.77 1.59
CA TRP A 100 2.39 -13.24 0.91
C TRP A 100 2.99 -14.22 -0.10
N ALA A 101 3.12 -15.50 0.27
CA ALA A 101 3.70 -16.53 -0.58
C ALA A 101 2.88 -16.77 -1.86
N ASP A 102 1.59 -16.44 -1.85
CA ASP A 102 0.67 -16.61 -2.97
C ASP A 102 0.45 -15.31 -3.76
N LEU A 103 0.98 -14.17 -3.28
CA LEU A 103 0.91 -12.92 -4.03
C LEU A 103 1.81 -12.99 -5.27
N PRO A 104 1.34 -12.49 -6.43
CA PRO A 104 2.21 -12.40 -7.60
C PRO A 104 3.34 -11.40 -7.33
N VAL A 105 4.53 -11.69 -7.87
CA VAL A 105 5.76 -10.90 -7.63
C VAL A 105 5.55 -9.40 -7.91
N TRP A 106 4.83 -9.04 -8.98
CA TRP A 106 4.59 -7.62 -9.30
C TRP A 106 3.85 -6.88 -8.19
N ARG A 107 2.97 -7.56 -7.46
CA ARG A 107 2.24 -6.99 -6.33
C ARG A 107 3.12 -6.88 -5.11
N GLN A 108 3.91 -7.91 -4.81
CA GLN A 108 4.92 -7.87 -3.73
C GLN A 108 5.87 -6.67 -3.89
N GLU A 109 6.32 -6.43 -5.13
CA GLU A 109 7.17 -5.27 -5.48
C GLU A 109 6.44 -3.93 -5.35
N SER A 110 5.16 -3.88 -5.74
CA SER A 110 4.33 -2.66 -5.60
C SER A 110 4.07 -2.33 -4.12
N ASP A 111 3.80 -3.33 -3.28
CA ASP A 111 3.60 -3.16 -1.84
C ASP A 111 4.87 -2.66 -1.15
N ALA A 112 6.05 -3.15 -1.57
CA ALA A 112 7.32 -2.63 -1.10
C ALA A 112 7.57 -1.17 -1.55
N ASP A 113 7.24 -0.82 -2.80
CA ASP A 113 7.33 0.55 -3.31
C ASP A 113 6.42 1.52 -2.54
N ILE A 114 5.24 1.08 -2.10
CA ILE A 114 4.36 1.86 -1.24
C ILE A 114 5.04 2.18 0.09
N PHE A 115 5.61 1.17 0.76
CA PHE A 115 6.32 1.41 2.01
C PHE A 115 7.46 2.41 1.81
N ASP A 116 8.30 2.18 0.80
CA ASP A 116 9.48 3.02 0.50
C ASP A 116 9.06 4.47 0.18
N ALA A 117 7.96 4.67 -0.56
CA ALA A 117 7.42 5.99 -0.87
C ALA A 117 6.90 6.73 0.37
N ILE A 118 6.22 6.01 1.27
CA ILE A 118 5.75 6.57 2.53
C ILE A 118 6.94 6.94 3.40
N GLU A 119 7.87 6.02 3.66
CA GLU A 119 9.07 6.26 4.45
C GLU A 119 9.86 7.47 3.94
N LYS A 120 10.07 7.59 2.62
CA LYS A 120 10.76 8.74 2.02
C LYS A 120 10.04 10.07 2.24
N ALA A 121 8.71 10.08 2.31
CA ALA A 121 7.95 11.30 2.57
C ALA A 121 8.04 11.76 4.04
N LEU A 122 8.58 10.91 4.93
CA LEU A 122 8.74 11.17 6.36
C LEU A 122 10.07 11.86 6.72
N GLY A 123 11.08 11.78 5.86
CA GLY A 123 12.41 12.39 6.06
C GLY A 123 13.52 11.34 6.11
#